data_AF-A0A838V2D2-F1
#
_entry.id   AF-A0A838V2D2-F1
#
_cell.length_a   1.000
_cell.length_b   1.000
_cell.length_c   1.000
_cell.angle_alpha   90.00
_cell.angle_beta   90.00
_cell.angle_gamma   90.00
#
_symmetry.space_group_name_H-M   'P 1'
#
loop_
_entity.id
_entity.type
_entity.pdbx_description
1 polymer ?
#
loop_
_entity_poly.entity_id
_entity_poly.type
_entity_poly.pdbx_seq_one_letter_code
_entity_poly.pdbx_strand_id
1 'polypeptide(L)'
;MAATKPSGTIWPVSRTQTLVQLNEDLLRQLDERAAKEGRSRSSLIRDAIDAYLFDEDKARIDREIVEGYERIPETDEEMESVEASAREAVEEEPW
;
A
#
# COMPACT_ATOMS: atom_id res chain seq x y z
N MET A 1 3.43 45.45 5.51
CA MET A 1 3.18 44.07 5.97
C MET A 1 2.56 43.28 4.82
N ALA A 2 3.34 42.35 4.25
CA ALA A 2 3.00 41.28 3.29
C ALA A 2 4.32 40.96 2.55
N ALA A 3 4.75 39.75 2.24
CA ALA A 3 4.40 38.39 2.61
C ALA A 3 5.57 37.54 2.11
N THR A 4 6.02 36.53 2.87
CA THR A 4 6.72 35.37 2.29
C THR A 4 6.30 34.16 3.11
N LYS A 5 5.43 33.33 2.53
CA LYS A 5 5.23 31.97 3.02
C LYS A 5 6.48 31.16 2.61
N PRO A 6 7.13 30.40 3.48
CA PRO A 6 8.22 29.53 3.05
C PRO A 6 7.64 28.46 2.11
N SER A 7 8.16 28.46 0.88
CA SER A 7 7.86 27.46 -0.16
C SER A 7 8.24 26.07 0.34
N GLY A 8 7.37 25.09 0.10
CA GLY A 8 7.50 23.72 0.59
C GLY A 8 8.83 23.07 0.20
N THR A 9 9.49 22.49 1.19
CA THR A 9 10.69 21.67 1.00
C THR A 9 10.33 20.43 0.17
N ILE A 10 10.76 20.42 -1.09
CA ILE A 10 10.82 19.20 -1.90
C ILE A 10 12.04 18.44 -1.41
N TRP A 11 11.86 17.45 -0.54
CA TRP A 11 12.96 16.56 -0.15
C TRP A 11 13.40 15.78 -1.41
N PRO A 12 14.65 15.89 -1.86
CA PRO A 12 15.13 15.05 -2.94
C PRO A 12 15.17 13.61 -2.43
N VAL A 13 14.39 12.72 -3.06
CA VAL A 13 14.47 11.29 -2.78
C VAL A 13 15.84 10.80 -3.25
N SER A 14 16.72 10.48 -2.30
CA SER A 14 18.04 9.92 -2.58
C SER A 14 17.88 8.54 -3.21
N ARG A 15 18.46 8.35 -4.40
CA ARG A 15 18.45 7.07 -5.11
C ARG A 15 19.78 6.35 -4.88
N THR A 16 19.71 5.13 -4.37
CA THR A 16 20.87 4.23 -4.23
C THR A 16 20.98 3.36 -5.48
N GLN A 17 22.18 3.24 -6.04
CA GLN A 17 22.45 2.31 -7.14
C GLN A 17 22.76 0.92 -6.58
N THR A 18 22.07 -0.09 -7.10
CA THR A 18 22.22 -1.49 -6.69
C THR A 18 22.45 -2.36 -7.92
N LEU A 19 23.47 -3.23 -7.85
CA LEU A 19 23.72 -4.23 -8.88
C LEU A 19 22.87 -5.48 -8.61
N VAL A 20 22.11 -5.92 -9.61
CA VAL A 20 21.29 -7.13 -9.55
C VAL A 20 21.61 -8.00 -10.76
N GLN A 21 21.61 -9.32 -10.56
CA GLN A 21 21.79 -10.29 -11.64
C GLN A 21 20.43 -10.84 -12.05
N LEU A 22 20.12 -10.77 -13.34
CA LEU A 22 18.91 -11.33 -13.94
C LEU A 22 19.34 -12.32 -15.02
N ASN A 23 18.58 -13.39 -15.19
CA ASN A 23 18.82 -14.32 -16.28
C ASN A 23 18.42 -13.69 -17.64
N GLU A 24 18.88 -14.30 -18.72
CA GLU A 24 18.64 -13.80 -20.09
C GLU A 24 17.15 -13.69 -20.42
N ASP A 25 16.34 -14.63 -19.94
CA ASP A 25 14.91 -14.65 -20.21
C ASP A 25 14.18 -13.47 -19.55
N LEU A 26 14.47 -13.17 -18.28
CA LEU A 26 13.91 -12.00 -17.59
C LEU A 26 14.36 -10.69 -18.23
N LEU A 27 15.62 -10.61 -18.67
CA LEU A 27 16.11 -9.43 -19.40
C LEU A 27 15.34 -9.20 -20.70
N ARG A 28 15.13 -10.27 -21.48
CA ARG A 28 14.35 -10.22 -22.71
C ARG A 28 12.92 -9.77 -22.46
N GLN A 29 12.24 -10.34 -21.45
CA GLN A 29 10.87 -9.94 -21.10
C GLN A 29 10.78 -8.48 -20.66
N LEU A 30 11.74 -8.00 -19.85
CA LEU A 30 11.81 -6.60 -19.44
C LEU A 30 12.03 -5.66 -20.63
N ASP A 31 12.85 -6.07 -21.60
CA ASP A 31 13.10 -5.30 -22.82
C ASP A 31 11.87 -5.17 -23.70
N GLU A 32 11.21 -6.29 -23.98
CA GLU A 32 9.97 -6.31 -24.78
C GLU A 32 8.92 -5.39 -24.15
N ARG A 33 8.78 -5.45 -22.82
CA ARG A 33 7.82 -4.62 -22.09
C ARG A 33 8.22 -3.15 -22.04
N ALA A 34 9.50 -2.86 -21.79
CA ALA A 34 10.03 -1.50 -21.80
C ALA A 34 9.83 -0.81 -23.15
N ALA A 35 10.10 -1.53 -24.25
CA ALA A 35 9.89 -1.03 -25.60
C ALA A 35 8.40 -0.78 -25.89
N LYS A 36 7.52 -1.71 -25.50
CA LYS A 36 6.07 -1.57 -25.68
C LYS A 36 5.48 -0.39 -24.91
N GLU A 37 5.98 -0.13 -23.71
CA GLU A 37 5.46 0.96 -22.84
C GLU A 37 6.21 2.29 -23.03
N GLY A 38 7.32 2.32 -23.78
CA GLY A 38 8.16 3.52 -23.91
C GLY A 38 8.84 3.92 -22.59
N ARG A 39 9.15 2.94 -21.72
CA ARG A 39 9.69 3.15 -20.37
C ARG A 39 11.09 2.55 -20.24
N SER A 40 11.87 3.00 -19.24
CA SER A 40 13.15 2.35 -18.93
C SER A 40 12.96 1.08 -18.11
N ARG A 41 13.86 0.09 -18.29
CA ARG A 41 13.92 -1.12 -17.44
C ARG A 41 13.92 -0.77 -15.95
N SER A 42 14.72 0.23 -15.56
CA SER A 42 14.82 0.68 -14.17
C SER A 42 13.49 1.20 -13.61
N SER A 43 12.62 1.75 -14.46
CA SER A 43 11.28 2.18 -14.04
C SER A 43 10.38 0.97 -13.80
N LEU A 44 10.37 0.00 -14.72
CA LEU A 44 9.58 -1.22 -14.56
C LEU A 44 10.02 -2.04 -13.35
N ILE A 45 11.33 -2.15 -13.12
CA ILE A 45 11.89 -2.85 -11.96
C ILE A 45 11.45 -2.17 -10.66
N ARG A 46 11.47 -0.84 -10.59
CA ARG A 46 11.00 -0.11 -9.40
C ARG A 46 9.52 -0.35 -9.16
N ASP A 47 8.68 -0.17 -10.17
CA ASP A 47 7.23 -0.40 -10.04
C ASP A 47 6.92 -1.84 -9.60
N ALA A 48 7.64 -2.83 -10.13
CA ALA A 48 7.46 -4.23 -9.76
C ALA A 48 7.87 -4.49 -8.30
N ILE A 49 8.95 -3.86 -7.83
CA ILE A 49 9.38 -3.94 -6.43
C ILE A 49 8.35 -3.26 -5.52
N ASP A 50 7.89 -2.06 -5.88
CA ASP A 50 6.88 -1.33 -5.11
C ASP A 50 5.59 -2.14 -4.98
N ALA A 51 5.12 -2.75 -6.07
CA ALA A 51 3.95 -3.63 -6.06
C ALA A 51 4.17 -4.87 -5.19
N TYR A 52 5.32 -5.55 -5.33
CA TYR A 52 5.65 -6.73 -4.54
C TYR A 52 5.68 -6.43 -3.04
N LEU A 53 6.32 -5.33 -2.64
CA LEU A 53 6.42 -4.93 -1.24
C LEU A 53 5.07 -4.46 -0.67
N PHE A 54 4.28 -3.74 -1.46
CA PHE A 54 2.94 -3.32 -1.04
C PHE A 54 2.02 -4.53 -0.77
N ASP A 55 2.07 -5.55 -1.62
CA ASP A 55 1.29 -6.77 -1.44
C ASP A 55 1.74 -7.55 -0.19
N GLU A 56 3.05 -7.60 0.08
CA GLU A 56 3.60 -8.20 1.30
C GLU A 56 3.16 -7.46 2.56
N ASP A 57 3.20 -6.12 2.55
CA ASP A 57 2.75 -5.30 3.67
C ASP A 57 1.26 -5.44 3.94
N LYS A 58 0.42 -5.46 2.89
CA LYS A 58 -1.01 -5.74 3.05
C LYS A 58 -1.25 -7.10 3.68
N ALA A 59 -0.60 -8.14 3.15
CA ALA A 59 -0.76 -9.48 3.68
C ALA A 59 -0.27 -9.58 5.14
N ARG A 60 0.77 -8.82 5.51
CA ARG A 60 1.25 -8.73 6.89
C ARG A 60 0.22 -8.04 7.80
N ILE A 61 -0.31 -6.89 7.38
CA ILE A 61 -1.33 -6.14 8.15
C ILE A 61 -2.58 -6.99 8.35
N ASP A 62 -3.07 -7.68 7.31
CA ASP A 62 -4.25 -8.55 7.42
C ASP A 62 -4.03 -9.65 8.47
N ARG A 63 -2.84 -10.27 8.48
CA ARG A 63 -2.48 -11.26 9.52
C ARG A 63 -2.43 -10.64 10.91
N GLU A 64 -1.78 -9.49 11.07
CA GLU A 64 -1.67 -8.80 12.36
C GLU A 64 -3.04 -8.40 12.91
N ILE A 65 -3.99 -8.02 12.05
CA ILE A 65 -5.37 -7.73 12.43
C ILE A 65 -6.07 -8.98 12.96
N VAL A 66 -6.04 -10.09 12.20
CA VAL A 66 -6.66 -11.36 12.61
C VAL A 66 -6.07 -11.85 13.93
N GLU A 67 -4.74 -11.90 14.03
CA GLU A 67 -4.05 -12.32 15.26
C GLU A 67 -4.39 -11.41 16.45
N GLY A 68 -4.67 -10.13 16.21
CA GLY A 68 -5.12 -9.18 17.22
C GLY A 68 -6.48 -9.58 17.80
N TYR A 69 -7.47 -9.81 16.94
CA TYR A 69 -8.81 -10.25 17.33
C TYR A 69 -8.81 -11.64 17.98
N GLU A 70 -7.96 -12.57 17.52
CA GLU A 70 -7.82 -13.88 18.17
C GLU A 70 -7.23 -13.78 19.58
N ARG A 71 -6.27 -12.87 19.78
CA ARG A 71 -5.57 -12.70 21.06
C ARG A 71 -6.42 -11.98 22.10
N ILE A 72 -7.17 -10.99 21.67
CA ILE A 72 -8.05 -10.19 22.50
C ILE A 72 -9.42 -10.21 21.82
N PRO A 73 -10.20 -11.29 22.01
CA PRO A 73 -11.53 -11.36 21.43
C PRO A 73 -12.43 -10.30 22.07
N GLU A 74 -13.34 -9.77 21.27
CA GLU A 74 -14.39 -8.88 21.73
C GLU A 74 -15.28 -9.61 22.75
N THR A 75 -15.73 -8.87 23.76
CA THR A 75 -16.66 -9.40 24.75
C THR A 75 -18.09 -9.44 24.21
N ASP A 76 -18.92 -10.33 24.77
CA ASP A 76 -20.33 -10.43 24.37
C ASP A 76 -21.07 -9.09 24.55
N GLU A 77 -20.75 -8.31 25.59
CA GLU A 77 -21.33 -6.98 25.85
C GLU A 77 -20.93 -5.95 24.77
N GLU A 78 -19.66 -5.97 24.35
CA GLU A 78 -19.20 -5.11 23.23
C GLU A 78 -19.91 -5.49 21.93
N MET A 79 -20.07 -6.77 21.66
CA MET A 79 -20.76 -7.27 20.47
C MET A 79 -22.25 -6.88 20.45
N GLU A 80 -22.95 -6.99 21.59
CA GLU A 80 -24.34 -6.56 21.73
C GLU A 80 -24.49 -5.04 21.49
N SER A 81 -23.56 -4.24 22.02
CA SER A 81 -23.53 -2.79 21.84
C SER A 81 -23.29 -2.38 20.37
N VAL A 82 -22.37 -3.06 19.69
CA VAL A 82 -22.11 -2.87 18.26
C VAL A 82 -23.33 -3.23 17.43
N GLU A 83 -24.01 -4.34 17.74
CA GLU A 83 -25.21 -4.76 17.01
C GLU A 83 -26.37 -3.78 17.19
N ALA A 84 -26.59 -3.28 18.41
CA ALA A 84 -27.62 -2.29 18.69
C ALA A 84 -27.35 -0.99 17.91
N SER A 85 -26.11 -0.51 17.94
CA SER A 85 -25.69 0.71 17.23
C SER A 85 -25.82 0.55 15.70
N ALA A 86 -25.47 -0.63 15.16
CA ALA A 86 -25.60 -0.91 13.74
C ALA A 86 -27.08 -0.93 13.29
N ARG A 87 -27.98 -1.44 14.12
CA ARG A 87 -29.42 -1.45 13.86
C ARG A 87 -30.00 -0.04 13.86
N GLU A 88 -29.64 0.78 14.84
CA GLU A 88 -30.06 2.19 14.92
C GLU A 88 -29.59 2.96 13.69
N ALA A 89 -28.33 2.81 13.28
CA ALA A 89 -27.79 3.47 12.09
C ALA A 89 -28.56 3.11 10.79
N VAL A 90 -29.00 1.85 10.64
CA VAL A 90 -29.82 1.43 9.49
C VAL A 90 -31.23 2.03 9.52
N GLU A 91 -31.80 2.22 10.71
CA GLU A 91 -33.14 2.82 10.88
C GLU A 91 -33.15 4.33 10.65
N GLU A 92 -32.03 5.01 10.92
CA GLU A 92 -31.88 6.46 10.70
C GLU A 92 -31.65 6.84 9.22
N GLU A 93 -31.22 5.89 8.38
CA GLU A 93 -31.00 6.13 6.95
C GLU A 93 -32.36 6.24 6.21
N PRO A 94 -32.58 7.27 5.37
CA PRO A 94 -33.86 7.53 4.70
C PRO A 94 -34.03 6.74 3.39
N TRP A 95 -33.71 5.44 3.42
CA TRP A 95 -33.71 4.56 2.25
C TRP A 95 -35.09 4.41 1.58
#